data_AF-A0A803L173-F1
#
_entry.id   AF-A0A803L173-F1
#
_cell.length_a   1.000
_cell.length_b   1.000
_cell.length_c   1.000
_cell.angle_alpha   90.00
_cell.angle_beta   90.00
_cell.angle_gamma   90.00
#
_symmetry.space_group_name_H-M   'P 1'
#
loop_
_entity.id
_entity.type
_entity.pdbx_description
1 polymer ?
#
loop_
_entity_poly.entity_id
_entity_poly.type
_entity_poly.pdbx_seq_one_letter_code
_entity_poly.pdbx_strand_id
1 'polypeptide(L)'
;MGAHRNNHGNPCNLNSHDVTCVTTWIGKGLTCYCFKRKGFYERICITLTPLQEQRLNRLKHRMKIYFDPSRSDHQEALRALWYATYPDQQLHGLISEQWKEMGWQGRDPSTDFRGAGFISLENLLFFAKTFSTSFQHLVKKQDGKRATWEYPFAVAGVNITFMLIQMLDLDA
;
A
#
# COMPACT_ATOMS: atom_id res chain seq x y z
N MET A 1 24.36 49.83 -36.46
CA MET A 1 25.38 48.79 -36.19
C MET A 1 24.99 48.00 -34.93
N GLY A 2 25.62 46.85 -34.67
CA GLY A 2 25.24 45.90 -33.61
C GLY A 2 25.24 46.50 -32.19
N ALA A 3 24.45 46.03 -31.22
CA ALA A 3 24.14 44.66 -30.74
C ALA A 3 24.95 44.33 -29.47
N HIS A 4 24.25 44.03 -28.36
CA HIS A 4 24.56 42.89 -27.47
C HIS A 4 23.44 42.63 -26.43
N ARG A 5 23.23 41.35 -26.09
CA ARG A 5 22.38 40.84 -24.97
C ARG A 5 23.13 41.00 -23.63
N ASN A 6 22.66 40.81 -22.39
CA ASN A 6 21.78 39.85 -21.67
C ASN A 6 21.54 40.47 -20.24
N ASN A 7 20.81 39.96 -19.22
CA ASN A 7 19.66 39.05 -19.02
C ASN A 7 19.35 39.01 -17.48
N HIS A 8 18.28 38.33 -17.04
CA HIS A 8 17.89 38.02 -15.63
C HIS A 8 17.28 39.19 -14.81
N GLY A 9 16.27 38.99 -13.95
CA GLY A 9 15.47 37.80 -13.65
C GLY A 9 14.69 37.99 -12.34
N ASN A 10 13.35 37.97 -12.38
CA ASN A 10 12.49 38.36 -11.25
C ASN A 10 12.50 37.35 -10.07
N PRO A 11 12.44 37.82 -8.80
CA PRO A 11 12.13 36.99 -7.65
C PRO A 11 10.61 36.94 -7.39
N CYS A 12 10.00 35.76 -7.50
CA CYS A 12 8.59 35.56 -7.11
C CYS A 12 8.51 34.88 -5.75
N ASN A 13 8.29 35.70 -4.72
CA ASN A 13 7.92 35.28 -3.37
C ASN A 13 6.45 34.84 -3.36
N LEU A 14 6.12 33.70 -2.73
CA LEU A 14 4.75 33.37 -2.34
C LEU A 14 4.72 32.44 -1.13
N ASN A 15 4.39 33.01 0.02
CA ASN A 15 3.90 32.27 1.19
C ASN A 15 2.39 32.01 1.00
N SER A 16 1.90 30.81 1.37
CA SER A 16 0.55 30.67 1.92
C SER A 16 0.34 29.35 2.69
N HIS A 17 0.18 29.50 4.01
CA HIS A 17 -0.76 28.83 4.91
C HIS A 17 -1.12 27.33 4.76
N ASP A 18 -0.59 26.58 5.72
CA ASP A 18 -1.24 25.59 6.61
C ASP A 18 -2.71 25.18 6.33
N VAL A 19 -2.92 23.86 6.19
CA VAL A 19 -4.21 23.19 6.48
C VAL A 19 -3.94 21.95 7.32
N THR A 20 -4.30 22.04 8.61
CA THR A 20 -4.38 20.88 9.49
C THR A 20 -5.63 20.04 9.21
N CYS A 21 -5.51 18.71 9.26
CA CYS A 21 -6.67 17.84 9.47
C CYS A 21 -6.41 16.95 10.68
N VAL A 22 -7.26 17.12 11.70
CA VAL A 22 -7.22 16.36 12.96
C VAL A 22 -8.15 15.16 12.82
N THR A 23 -7.67 13.95 13.15
CA THR A 23 -8.55 12.86 13.57
C THR A 23 -8.06 12.25 14.88
N THR A 24 -8.75 12.60 15.96
CA THR A 24 -8.49 12.09 17.31
C THR A 24 -9.03 10.66 17.43
N TRP A 25 -8.14 9.67 17.60
CA TRP A 25 -8.53 8.32 17.99
C TRP A 25 -8.03 8.02 19.40
N ILE A 26 -8.94 8.09 20.37
CA ILE A 26 -8.71 7.61 21.74
C ILE A 26 -8.96 6.10 21.73
N GLY A 27 -7.89 5.31 21.65
CA GLY A 27 -7.97 3.85 21.66
C GLY A 27 -6.58 3.23 21.59
N LYS A 28 -6.22 2.43 22.59
CA LYS A 28 -4.89 1.83 22.73
C LYS A 28 -4.59 0.87 21.56
N GLY A 29 -3.62 1.18 20.70
CA GLY A 29 -3.07 0.22 19.73
C GLY A 29 -2.32 0.86 18.57
N LEU A 30 -1.06 0.45 18.38
CA LEU A 30 -0.17 0.76 17.25
C LEU A 30 0.11 2.26 16.98
N THR A 31 1.34 2.66 17.24
CA THR A 31 1.85 4.01 16.93
C THR A 31 1.80 4.27 15.42
N CYS A 32 0.87 5.11 14.97
CA CYS A 32 0.90 5.65 13.61
C CYS A 32 2.18 6.48 13.44
N TYR A 33 3.17 5.93 12.73
CA TYR A 33 4.39 6.67 12.40
C TYR A 33 4.10 7.58 11.22
N CYS A 34 3.54 8.76 11.49
CA CYS A 34 3.46 9.82 10.47
C CYS A 34 4.88 10.14 10.00
N PHE A 35 5.23 9.75 8.78
CA PHE A 35 6.51 10.08 8.16
C PHE A 35 6.59 11.60 7.93
N LYS A 36 7.02 12.34 8.96
CA LYS A 36 7.37 13.76 8.82
C LYS A 36 8.62 13.85 7.93
N ARG A 37 8.39 14.20 6.66
CA ARG A 37 9.40 14.38 5.60
C ARG A 37 10.50 15.32 6.13
N LYS A 38 11.66 14.78 6.48
CA LYS A 38 12.74 15.52 7.15
C LYS A 38 13.85 15.86 6.15
N GLY A 39 13.90 17.13 5.74
CA GLY A 39 15.00 17.69 4.95
C GLY A 39 14.83 17.58 3.43
N PHE A 40 15.44 18.55 2.74
CA PHE A 40 15.61 18.53 1.30
C PHE A 40 16.60 17.42 0.92
N TYR A 41 16.08 16.28 0.47
CA TYR A 41 16.82 15.48 -0.49
C TYR A 41 16.89 16.29 -1.78
N GLU A 42 18.07 16.45 -2.37
CA GLU A 42 18.17 16.96 -3.74
C GLU A 42 17.20 16.17 -4.62
N ARG A 43 16.33 16.87 -5.36
CA ARG A 43 15.42 16.20 -6.29
C ARG A 43 16.27 15.49 -7.32
N ILE A 44 16.43 14.18 -7.17
CA ILE A 44 16.95 13.31 -8.23
C ILE A 44 16.03 13.52 -9.41
N CYS A 45 16.51 14.24 -10.42
CA CYS A 45 15.72 14.60 -11.59
C CYS A 45 15.66 13.39 -12.51
N ILE A 46 14.82 12.41 -12.14
CA ILE A 46 14.63 11.17 -12.90
C ILE A 46 13.83 11.52 -14.16
N THR A 47 14.53 11.70 -15.28
CA THR A 47 13.91 11.72 -16.61
C THR A 47 13.41 10.31 -16.93
N LEU A 48 12.11 10.10 -16.84
CA LEU A 48 11.48 8.82 -17.19
C LEU A 48 11.46 8.65 -18.72
N THR A 49 11.66 7.42 -19.20
CA THR A 49 11.29 7.06 -20.57
C THR A 49 9.77 7.06 -20.73
N PRO A 50 9.21 7.27 -21.94
CA PRO A 50 7.76 7.26 -22.15
C PRO A 50 7.06 5.99 -21.64
N LEU A 51 7.73 4.83 -21.73
CA LEU A 51 7.21 3.56 -21.21
C LEU A 51 7.21 3.51 -19.67
N GLN A 52 8.22 4.09 -19.00
CA GLN A 52 8.25 4.18 -17.54
C GLN A 52 7.17 5.14 -17.03
N GLU A 53 6.99 6.29 -17.68
CA GLU A 53 5.93 7.24 -17.38
C GLU A 53 4.53 6.60 -17.55
N GLN A 54 4.28 5.90 -18.67
CA GLN A 54 3.02 5.18 -18.88
C GLN A 54 2.76 4.13 -17.78
N ARG A 55 3.79 3.37 -17.37
CA ARG A 55 3.70 2.38 -16.29
C ARG A 55 3.44 3.03 -14.93
N LEU A 56 4.10 4.14 -14.64
CA LEU A 56 3.89 4.94 -13.43
C LEU A 56 2.47 5.48 -13.36
N ASN A 57 1.96 6.06 -14.44
CA ASN A 57 0.60 6.58 -14.53
C ASN A 57 -0.45 5.46 -14.37
N ARG A 58 -0.23 4.28 -14.96
CA ARG A 58 -1.07 3.10 -14.73
C ARG A 58 -1.05 2.65 -13.25
N LEU A 59 0.10 2.72 -12.58
CA LEU A 59 0.24 2.39 -11.16
C LEU A 59 -0.52 3.40 -10.29
N LYS A 60 -0.27 4.71 -10.48
CA LYS A 60 -1.00 5.80 -9.80
C LYS A 60 -2.51 5.69 -9.98
N HIS A 61 -2.98 5.29 -11.16
CA HIS A 61 -4.41 5.06 -11.40
C HIS A 61 -4.95 3.85 -10.61
N ARG A 62 -4.28 2.69 -10.65
CA ARG A 62 -4.71 1.48 -9.90
C ARG A 62 -4.75 1.70 -8.39
N MET A 63 -3.87 2.52 -7.85
CA MET A 63 -3.87 2.86 -6.43
C MET A 63 -5.09 3.67 -5.98
N LYS A 64 -5.79 4.35 -6.90
CA LYS A 64 -7.05 5.06 -6.62
C LYS A 64 -8.28 4.13 -6.69
N ILE A 65 -8.08 2.83 -6.93
CA ILE A 65 -9.13 1.81 -6.90
C ILE A 65 -9.21 1.26 -5.47
N TYR A 66 -10.30 1.58 -4.77
CA TYR A 66 -10.63 0.97 -3.49
C TYR A 66 -11.18 -0.45 -3.69
N PHE A 67 -11.03 -1.30 -2.66
CA PHE A 67 -11.77 -2.57 -2.63
C PHE A 67 -13.27 -2.27 -2.60
N ASP A 68 -14.04 -3.06 -3.33
CA ASP A 68 -15.49 -2.90 -3.49
C ASP A 68 -16.14 -4.27 -3.33
N PRO A 69 -16.90 -4.52 -2.26
CA PRO A 69 -17.52 -5.81 -2.02
C PRO A 69 -18.66 -6.14 -3.00
N SER A 70 -19.18 -5.17 -3.77
CA SER A 70 -20.20 -5.42 -4.80
C SER A 70 -19.62 -5.97 -6.10
N ARG A 71 -18.32 -5.75 -6.35
CA ARG A 71 -17.64 -6.12 -7.59
C ARG A 71 -17.16 -7.57 -7.60
N SER A 72 -17.59 -8.34 -8.61
CA SER A 72 -17.26 -9.76 -8.75
C SER A 72 -15.76 -10.02 -8.86
N ASP A 73 -15.03 -9.19 -9.60
CA ASP A 73 -13.57 -9.31 -9.80
C ASP A 73 -12.78 -9.03 -8.52
N HIS A 74 -13.21 -8.05 -7.73
CA HIS A 74 -12.64 -7.76 -6.42
C HIS A 74 -12.88 -8.91 -5.43
N GLN A 75 -14.10 -9.45 -5.40
CA GLN A 75 -14.41 -10.64 -4.60
C GLN A 75 -13.62 -11.87 -5.06
N GLU A 76 -13.45 -12.08 -6.37
CA GLU A 76 -12.70 -13.21 -6.93
C GLU A 76 -11.22 -13.14 -6.58
N ALA A 77 -10.59 -11.96 -6.63
CA ALA A 77 -9.23 -11.77 -6.15
C ALA A 77 -9.07 -12.17 -4.67
N LEU A 78 -10.06 -11.86 -3.83
CA LEU A 78 -10.06 -12.24 -2.42
C LEU A 78 -10.23 -13.76 -2.22
N ARG A 79 -11.13 -14.42 -2.97
CA ARG A 79 -11.25 -15.90 -2.98
C ARG A 79 -9.96 -16.55 -3.47
N ALA A 80 -9.35 -16.01 -4.52
CA ALA A 80 -8.10 -16.53 -5.07
C ALA A 80 -6.93 -16.41 -4.08
N LEU A 81 -6.91 -15.36 -3.24
CA LEU A 81 -5.93 -15.23 -2.16
C LEU A 81 -6.15 -16.29 -1.08
N TRP A 82 -7.41 -16.55 -0.69
CA TRP A 82 -7.72 -17.63 0.25
C TRP A 82 -7.20 -18.98 -0.23
N TYR A 83 -7.57 -19.41 -1.44
CA TYR A 83 -7.17 -20.72 -1.97
C TYR A 83 -5.68 -20.82 -2.32
N ALA A 84 -4.99 -19.71 -2.58
CA ALA A 84 -3.53 -19.70 -2.67
C ALA A 84 -2.83 -19.83 -1.30
N THR A 85 -3.53 -19.49 -0.21
CA THR A 85 -3.02 -19.58 1.16
C THR A 85 -3.34 -20.93 1.81
N TYR A 86 -4.58 -21.40 1.63
CA TYR A 86 -5.12 -22.63 2.22
C TYR A 86 -5.80 -23.48 1.13
N PRO A 87 -5.03 -24.16 0.26
CA PRO A 87 -5.58 -24.89 -0.88
C PRO A 87 -6.55 -26.00 -0.48
N ASP A 88 -6.31 -26.64 0.67
CA ASP A 88 -7.10 -27.76 1.19
C ASP A 88 -8.27 -27.33 2.10
N GLN A 89 -8.55 -26.03 2.22
CA GLN A 89 -9.62 -25.50 3.08
C GLN A 89 -10.69 -24.73 2.28
N GLN A 90 -11.94 -25.16 2.41
CA GLN A 90 -13.07 -24.43 1.83
C GLN A 90 -13.26 -23.07 2.51
N LEU A 91 -13.45 -22.02 1.70
CA LEU A 91 -13.87 -20.71 2.20
C LEU A 91 -15.37 -20.70 2.47
N HIS A 92 -15.80 -20.56 3.73
CA HIS A 92 -17.21 -20.51 4.09
C HIS A 92 -17.91 -19.22 3.62
N GLY A 93 -17.16 -18.14 3.40
CA GLY A 93 -17.67 -16.89 2.85
C GLY A 93 -16.65 -15.77 2.92
N LEU A 94 -16.91 -14.67 2.19
CA LEU A 94 -16.03 -13.49 2.21
C LEU A 94 -16.02 -12.77 3.55
N ILE A 95 -17.01 -13.02 4.43
CA ILE A 95 -17.11 -12.46 5.77
C ILE A 95 -17.23 -13.59 6.81
N SER A 96 -16.11 -14.23 7.15
CA SER A 96 -16.03 -15.38 8.07
C SER A 96 -14.87 -15.24 9.08
N GLU A 97 -14.93 -15.95 10.20
CA GLU A 97 -13.86 -15.92 11.22
C GLU A 97 -12.51 -16.50 10.70
N GLN A 98 -12.55 -17.32 9.65
CA GLN A 98 -11.36 -17.97 9.05
C GLN A 98 -10.29 -16.97 8.62
N TRP A 99 -10.69 -15.75 8.22
CA TRP A 99 -9.75 -14.69 7.84
C TRP A 99 -8.78 -14.30 8.99
N LYS A 100 -9.16 -14.47 10.25
CA LYS A 100 -8.24 -14.19 11.37
C LYS A 100 -7.04 -15.13 11.39
N GLU A 101 -7.15 -16.35 10.84
CA GLU A 101 -6.04 -17.30 10.72
C GLU A 101 -4.92 -16.79 9.80
N MET A 102 -5.28 -15.98 8.79
CA MET A 102 -4.35 -15.32 7.88
C MET A 102 -3.79 -14.00 8.45
N GLY A 103 -4.28 -13.57 9.62
CA GLY A 103 -3.93 -12.29 10.22
C GLY A 103 -4.61 -11.09 9.57
N TRP A 104 -5.87 -11.22 9.13
CA TRP A 104 -6.77 -10.08 8.93
C TRP A 104 -7.25 -9.56 10.29
N GLN A 105 -7.60 -8.26 10.41
CA GLN A 105 -7.94 -7.66 11.70
C GLN A 105 -9.29 -8.15 12.24
N GLY A 106 -10.19 -8.56 11.35
CA GLY A 106 -11.51 -9.07 11.70
C GLY A 106 -11.99 -10.16 10.74
N ARG A 107 -13.28 -10.50 10.84
CA ARG A 107 -13.94 -11.47 9.94
C ARG A 107 -14.20 -10.94 8.53
N ASP A 108 -13.94 -9.65 8.28
CA ASP A 108 -14.19 -8.98 7.01
C ASP A 108 -12.90 -8.26 6.53
N PRO A 109 -12.15 -8.87 5.60
CA PRO A 109 -10.94 -8.28 5.01
C PRO A 109 -11.17 -6.93 4.33
N SER A 110 -12.40 -6.61 3.88
CA SER A 110 -12.67 -5.34 3.20
C SER A 110 -12.34 -4.13 4.07
N THR A 111 -12.45 -4.30 5.39
CA THR A 111 -12.16 -3.26 6.38
C THR A 111 -10.67 -2.93 6.54
N ASP A 112 -9.77 -3.81 6.11
CA ASP A 112 -8.33 -3.59 6.20
C ASP A 112 -7.77 -2.83 4.98
N PHE A 113 -8.44 -2.92 3.82
CA PHE A 113 -7.98 -2.27 2.56
C PHE A 113 -8.16 -0.74 2.51
N ARG A 114 -8.73 -0.11 3.55
CA ARG A 114 -9.08 1.33 3.54
C ARG A 114 -7.90 2.27 3.26
N GLY A 115 -6.70 1.94 3.74
CA GLY A 115 -5.50 2.76 3.52
C GLY A 115 -4.80 2.49 2.18
N ALA A 116 -4.60 1.22 1.83
CA ALA A 116 -3.77 0.83 0.68
C ALA A 116 -4.55 0.53 -0.61
N GLY A 117 -5.88 0.49 -0.56
CA GLY A 117 -6.74 0.19 -1.71
C GLY A 117 -6.66 -1.27 -2.19
N PHE A 118 -7.35 -1.55 -3.30
CA PHE A 118 -7.44 -2.88 -3.91
C PHE A 118 -6.07 -3.44 -4.31
N ILE A 119 -5.13 -2.59 -4.71
CA ILE A 119 -3.79 -3.00 -5.13
C ILE A 119 -3.01 -3.77 -4.03
N SER A 120 -3.34 -3.57 -2.75
CA SER A 120 -2.73 -4.36 -1.66
C SER A 120 -3.17 -5.82 -1.65
N LEU A 121 -4.42 -6.11 -2.02
CA LEU A 121 -4.90 -7.47 -2.27
C LEU A 121 -4.23 -8.07 -3.51
N GLU A 122 -4.07 -7.29 -4.58
CA GLU A 122 -3.35 -7.72 -5.78
C GLU A 122 -1.88 -8.06 -5.48
N ASN A 123 -1.21 -7.28 -4.63
CA ASN A 123 0.16 -7.54 -4.18
C ASN A 123 0.26 -8.82 -3.33
N LEU A 124 -0.65 -9.02 -2.38
CA LEU A 124 -0.72 -10.25 -1.57
C LEU A 124 -0.96 -11.48 -2.46
N LEU A 125 -1.88 -11.39 -3.42
CA LEU A 125 -2.20 -12.46 -4.36
C LEU A 125 -1.04 -12.79 -5.31
N PHE A 126 -0.33 -11.76 -5.79
CA PHE A 126 0.90 -11.93 -6.57
C PHE A 126 1.98 -12.63 -5.73
N PHE A 127 2.19 -12.20 -4.49
CA PHE A 127 3.18 -12.82 -3.60
C PHE A 127 2.84 -14.30 -3.33
N ALA A 128 1.57 -14.63 -3.06
CA ALA A 128 1.08 -15.99 -2.86
C ALA A 128 1.29 -16.90 -4.08
N LYS A 129 1.03 -16.38 -5.29
CA LYS A 129 1.12 -17.16 -6.54
C LYS A 129 2.54 -17.28 -7.10
N THR A 130 3.36 -16.23 -6.99
CA THR A 130 4.69 -16.17 -7.62
C THR A 130 5.82 -16.62 -6.69
N PHE A 131 5.67 -16.43 -5.38
CA PHE A 131 6.70 -16.77 -4.38
C PHE A 131 6.10 -17.62 -3.25
N SER A 132 5.32 -18.63 -3.64
CA SER A 132 4.47 -19.46 -2.75
C SER A 132 5.22 -20.03 -1.54
N THR A 133 6.45 -20.52 -1.72
CA THR A 133 7.30 -21.02 -0.61
C THR A 133 7.55 -19.94 0.44
N SER A 134 8.06 -18.78 0.04
CA SER A 134 8.34 -17.66 0.95
C SER A 134 7.07 -17.10 1.59
N PHE A 135 5.97 -17.02 0.84
CA PHE A 135 4.66 -16.65 1.34
C PHE A 135 4.19 -17.61 2.44
N GLN A 136 4.27 -18.92 2.19
CA GLN A 136 3.87 -19.96 3.15
C GLN A 136 4.74 -19.98 4.41
N HIS A 137 6.06 -19.76 4.29
CA HIS A 137 6.97 -19.65 5.44
C HIS A 137 6.57 -18.49 6.36
N LEU A 138 6.22 -17.33 5.78
CA LEU A 138 5.80 -16.14 6.53
C LEU A 138 4.41 -16.28 7.15
N VAL A 139 3.42 -16.78 6.40
CA VAL A 139 2.05 -17.05 6.91
C VAL A 139 2.11 -18.02 8.09
N LYS A 140 2.84 -19.14 7.94
CA LYS A 140 2.98 -20.17 8.97
C LYS A 140 3.99 -19.81 10.07
N LYS A 141 4.70 -18.68 9.94
CA LYS A 141 5.72 -18.18 10.88
C LYS A 141 6.76 -19.25 11.23
N GLN A 142 7.25 -19.97 10.21
CA GLN A 142 8.12 -21.14 10.40
C GLN A 142 9.48 -20.76 10.99
N ASP A 143 10.02 -19.62 10.57
CA ASP A 143 11.33 -19.14 10.98
C ASP A 143 11.22 -18.15 12.15
N GLY A 144 11.20 -18.65 13.39
CA GLY A 144 11.29 -17.82 14.58
C GLY A 144 10.82 -18.49 15.88
N LYS A 145 11.18 -17.91 17.04
CA LYS A 145 10.51 -18.24 18.30
C LYS A 145 9.12 -17.60 18.26
N ARG A 146 8.06 -18.42 18.37
CA ARG A 146 6.65 -17.98 18.20
C ARG A 146 6.29 -16.77 19.07
N ALA A 147 6.85 -16.66 20.28
CA ALA A 147 6.65 -15.55 21.21
C ALA A 147 7.38 -14.22 20.86
N THR A 148 8.29 -14.20 19.88
CA THR A 148 9.03 -12.97 19.49
C THR A 148 8.65 -12.41 18.11
N TRP A 149 7.84 -13.14 17.33
CA TRP A 149 7.46 -12.77 15.96
C TRP A 149 5.95 -12.89 15.71
N GLU A 150 5.14 -12.34 16.61
CA GLU A 150 3.70 -12.18 16.37
C GLU A 150 3.39 -10.88 15.63
N TYR A 151 3.28 -10.97 14.31
CA TYR A 151 2.62 -9.96 13.48
C TYR A 151 1.38 -10.57 12.78
N PRO A 152 0.33 -9.76 12.51
CA PRO A 152 -0.80 -10.17 11.68
C PRO A 152 -0.37 -10.15 10.21
N PHE A 153 -0.20 -11.32 9.57
CA PHE A 153 0.46 -11.43 8.26
C PHE A 153 -0.24 -10.60 7.17
N ALA A 154 -1.54 -10.76 6.98
CA ALA A 154 -2.26 -10.04 5.94
C ALA A 154 -2.24 -8.51 6.16
N VAL A 155 -2.57 -8.05 7.38
CA VAL A 155 -2.52 -6.62 7.75
C VAL A 155 -1.11 -6.04 7.59
N ALA A 156 -0.05 -6.80 7.92
CA ALA A 156 1.33 -6.37 7.69
C ALA A 156 1.64 -6.20 6.19
N GLY A 157 1.17 -7.10 5.32
CA GLY A 157 1.32 -6.97 3.87
C GLY A 157 0.54 -5.78 3.27
N VAL A 158 -0.65 -5.49 3.79
CA VAL A 158 -1.42 -4.28 3.45
C VAL A 158 -0.66 -3.02 3.88
N ASN A 159 -0.11 -3.00 5.10
CA ASN A 159 0.68 -1.88 5.62
C ASN A 159 2.00 -1.69 4.84
N ILE A 160 2.67 -2.75 4.40
CA ILE A 160 3.84 -2.65 3.51
C ILE A 160 3.45 -2.00 2.19
N THR A 161 2.31 -2.38 1.60
CA THR A 161 1.80 -1.70 0.39
C THR A 161 1.54 -0.22 0.66
N PHE A 162 0.91 0.13 1.79
CA PHE A 162 0.67 1.52 2.17
C PHE A 162 1.98 2.32 2.36
N MET A 163 3.00 1.75 3.01
CA MET A 163 4.30 2.40 3.15
C MET A 163 4.98 2.63 1.80
N LEU A 164 4.94 1.66 0.89
CA LEU A 164 5.48 1.83 -0.47
C LEU A 164 4.77 2.93 -1.25
N ILE A 165 3.44 3.04 -1.12
CA ILE A 165 2.63 4.12 -1.71
C ILE A 165 3.13 5.49 -1.25
N GLN A 166 3.31 5.67 0.06
CA GLN A 166 3.76 6.93 0.67
C GLN A 166 5.24 7.25 0.36
N MET A 167 6.12 6.25 0.44
CA MET A 167 7.57 6.45 0.21
C MET A 167 7.91 6.79 -1.25
N LEU A 168 7.07 6.36 -2.20
CA LEU A 168 7.25 6.59 -3.62
C LEU A 168 6.48 7.82 -4.16
N ASP A 169 5.83 8.61 -3.29
CA ASP A 169 5.08 9.85 -3.63
C ASP A 169 4.04 9.60 -4.75
N LEU A 170 3.38 8.43 -4.68
CA LEU A 170 2.52 7.92 -5.73
C LEU A 170 1.08 8.46 -5.65
N ASP A 171 0.70 9.02 -4.51
CA ASP A 171 -0.54 9.73 -4.23
C ASP A 171 -0.47 11.24 -4.54
N ALA A 172 0.73 11.80 -4.71
CA ALA A 172 0.97 13.17 -5.19
C ALA A 172 0.60 13.39 -6.68
#